data_AF-A0A7X5I4L2-F1
#
_entry.id   AF-A0A7X5I4L2-F1
#
_cell.length_a   1.000
_cell.length_b   1.000
_cell.length_c   1.000
_cell.angle_alpha   90.00
_cell.angle_beta   90.00
_cell.angle_gamma   90.00
#
_symmetry.space_group_name_H-M   'P 1'
#
loop_
_entity.id
_entity.type
_entity.pdbx_description
1 polymer ?
#
loop_
_entity_poly.entity_id
_entity_poly.type
_entity_poly.pdbx_seq_one_letter_code
_entity_poly.pdbx_strand_id
1 'polypeptide(L)'
;MKSFIDHNYILIIKELEKHPNSFIPKIKDCFESINVVYVNYTTQLSNYKYNPLFDKKYLFIIEDYYIFEQIYKSLNLKLIFPVFLLRRNSDELLLKSLLHAANIPYYIYNNPFTREDAVHLLLCSASTEDINDDLIKKILSKTGLSPRRILEAAMILNSVGYTAANISKHLDKNVFVSNMDILDVVLHYPKMSKRKYTSVLNYIMTYRNSYLSYIKKELLKEIDLYITVYSDILTGVVSEKGVTNYIAEVSSLTSYKYMHILELLELKSINQLKVVKHFIKQSNFLQFVSVL
;
A
#
# COMPACT_ATOMS: atom_id res chain seq x y z
N MET A 1 -15.93 -9.34 -18.87
CA MET A 1 -14.69 -9.72 -18.16
C MET A 1 -14.23 -11.14 -18.46
N LYS A 2 -15.09 -12.18 -18.43
CA LYS A 2 -14.72 -13.57 -18.79
C LYS A 2 -14.00 -13.70 -20.15
N SER A 3 -14.32 -12.86 -21.14
CA SER A 3 -13.68 -12.88 -22.46
C SER A 3 -12.17 -12.59 -22.45
N PHE A 4 -11.63 -11.88 -21.46
CA PHE A 4 -10.19 -11.56 -21.42
C PHE A 4 -9.32 -12.76 -21.03
N ILE A 5 -9.86 -13.67 -20.22
CA ILE A 5 -9.13 -14.78 -19.61
C ILE A 5 -8.88 -15.94 -20.60
N ASP A 6 -9.76 -16.08 -21.60
CA ASP A 6 -9.71 -17.15 -22.59
C ASP A 6 -8.59 -16.96 -23.63
N HIS A 7 -7.94 -15.80 -23.67
CA HIS A 7 -6.89 -15.50 -24.64
C HIS A 7 -5.49 -15.80 -24.08
N ASN A 8 -4.54 -16.10 -24.97
CA ASN A 8 -3.16 -16.43 -24.62
C ASN A 8 -2.28 -15.18 -24.78
N TYR A 9 -2.41 -14.22 -23.86
CA TYR A 9 -1.59 -13.01 -23.83
C TYR A 9 -1.20 -12.64 -22.39
N ILE A 10 -0.25 -11.73 -22.24
CA ILE A 10 0.12 -11.13 -20.95
C ILE A 10 -0.61 -9.81 -20.73
N LEU A 11 -1.37 -9.71 -19.64
CA LEU A 11 -2.05 -8.47 -19.27
C LEU A 11 -1.08 -7.58 -18.49
N ILE A 12 -0.83 -6.37 -18.97
CA ILE A 12 -0.07 -5.35 -18.26
C ILE A 12 -1.06 -4.35 -17.71
N ILE A 13 -1.10 -4.19 -16.39
CA ILE A 13 -1.96 -3.21 -15.74
C ILE A 13 -1.10 -2.03 -15.33
N LYS A 14 -1.38 -0.87 -15.94
CA LYS A 14 -0.80 0.40 -15.54
C LYS A 14 -1.75 1.07 -14.57
N GLU A 15 -1.45 0.92 -13.29
CA GLU A 15 -2.21 1.52 -12.19
C GLU A 15 -1.30 2.01 -11.07
N LEU A 16 -1.68 3.12 -10.44
CA LEU A 16 -0.95 3.62 -9.26
C LEU A 16 -1.15 2.68 -8.07
N GLU A 17 -0.13 2.61 -7.22
CA GLU A 17 -0.25 1.92 -5.94
C GLU A 17 -1.38 2.53 -5.10
N LYS A 18 -2.19 1.67 -4.47
CA LYS A 18 -3.36 2.03 -3.65
C LYS A 18 -4.45 2.82 -4.41
N HIS A 19 -4.59 2.60 -5.72
CA HIS A 19 -5.73 3.11 -6.48
C HIS A 19 -7.05 2.57 -5.86
N PRO A 20 -8.02 3.42 -5.47
CA PRO A 20 -9.26 2.96 -4.83
C PRO A 20 -10.08 2.06 -5.75
N ASN A 21 -10.10 2.39 -7.04
CA ASN A 21 -10.71 1.58 -8.10
C ASN A 21 -9.67 0.69 -8.81
N SER A 22 -8.76 0.05 -8.06
CA SER A 22 -7.77 -0.88 -8.65
C SER A 22 -8.47 -1.96 -9.48
N PHE A 23 -7.84 -2.33 -10.59
CA PHE A 23 -8.38 -3.37 -11.47
C PHE A 23 -8.07 -4.78 -10.95
N ILE A 24 -7.09 -4.91 -10.06
CA ILE A 24 -6.63 -6.20 -9.52
C ILE A 24 -7.73 -6.97 -8.77
N PRO A 25 -8.47 -6.38 -7.80
CA PRO A 25 -9.57 -7.07 -7.14
C PRO A 25 -10.57 -7.65 -8.15
N LYS A 26 -10.97 -6.85 -9.14
CA LYS A 26 -11.93 -7.28 -10.18
C LYS A 26 -11.43 -8.48 -10.99
N ILE A 27 -10.12 -8.58 -11.23
CA ILE A 27 -9.54 -9.77 -11.88
C ILE A 27 -9.51 -10.94 -10.91
N LYS A 28 -9.07 -10.73 -9.66
CA LYS A 28 -9.00 -11.79 -8.66
C LYS A 28 -10.36 -12.43 -8.43
N ASP A 29 -11.42 -11.64 -8.41
CA ASP A 29 -12.80 -12.12 -8.25
C ASP A 29 -13.29 -12.99 -9.43
N CYS A 30 -12.56 -13.01 -10.54
CA CYS A 30 -12.84 -13.91 -11.67
C CYS A 30 -12.17 -15.30 -11.54
N PHE A 31 -11.37 -15.54 -10.49
CA PHE A 31 -10.65 -16.79 -10.25
C PHE A 31 -10.94 -17.30 -8.83
N GLU A 32 -10.88 -18.61 -8.64
CA GLU A 32 -10.89 -19.20 -7.31
C GLU A 32 -9.62 -18.81 -6.55
N SER A 33 -9.76 -18.50 -5.26
CA SER A 33 -8.66 -17.95 -4.45
C SER A 33 -7.40 -18.84 -4.45
N ILE A 34 -7.57 -20.16 -4.56
CA ILE A 34 -6.48 -21.15 -4.59
C ILE A 34 -5.67 -21.12 -5.90
N ASN A 35 -6.26 -20.58 -6.97
CA ASN A 35 -5.64 -20.47 -8.29
C ASN A 35 -5.01 -19.09 -8.54
N VAL A 36 -5.06 -18.18 -7.55
CA VAL A 36 -4.40 -16.88 -7.59
C VAL A 36 -3.02 -16.98 -6.95
N VAL A 37 -1.98 -16.67 -7.73
CA VAL A 37 -0.58 -16.85 -7.35
C VAL A 37 0.16 -15.51 -7.47
N TYR A 38 0.76 -15.07 -6.36
CA TYR A 38 1.70 -13.95 -6.37
C TYR A 38 3.12 -14.47 -6.64
N VAL A 39 3.73 -14.00 -7.71
CA VAL A 39 5.05 -14.47 -8.15
C VAL A 39 6.13 -13.56 -7.58
N ASN A 40 6.80 -14.06 -6.55
CA ASN A 40 7.86 -13.38 -5.81
C ASN A 40 9.24 -14.00 -6.04
N TYR A 41 9.31 -15.19 -6.65
CA TYR A 41 10.57 -15.89 -6.93
C TYR A 41 10.46 -16.69 -8.23
N THR A 42 11.59 -16.86 -8.92
CA THR A 42 11.64 -17.54 -10.21
C THR A 42 11.30 -19.04 -10.15
N THR A 43 11.55 -19.69 -9.02
CA THR A 43 11.32 -21.13 -8.84
C THR A 43 9.84 -21.50 -8.74
N GLN A 44 8.95 -20.53 -8.47
CA GLN A 44 7.53 -20.81 -8.25
C GLN A 44 6.82 -21.42 -9.47
N LEU A 45 7.26 -21.13 -10.70
CA LEU A 45 6.66 -21.71 -11.91
C LEU A 45 6.75 -23.23 -11.98
N SER A 46 7.80 -23.81 -11.39
CA SER A 46 8.02 -25.25 -11.44
C SER A 46 6.90 -26.06 -10.75
N ASN A 47 6.13 -25.41 -9.88
CA ASN A 47 5.02 -26.02 -9.17
C ASN A 47 3.73 -26.13 -10.00
N TYR A 48 3.63 -25.43 -11.14
CA TYR A 48 2.39 -25.28 -11.91
C TYR A 48 2.50 -25.96 -13.27
N LYS A 49 2.53 -27.29 -13.26
CA LYS A 49 2.67 -28.14 -14.46
C LYS A 49 1.35 -28.68 -15.03
N TYR A 50 0.29 -28.66 -14.23
CA TYR A 50 -1.02 -29.23 -14.56
C TYR A 50 -2.10 -28.15 -14.55
N ASN A 51 -3.27 -28.42 -15.11
CA ASN A 51 -4.40 -27.49 -15.08
C ASN A 51 -4.82 -27.15 -13.63
N PRO A 52 -5.41 -25.96 -13.40
CA PRO A 52 -6.02 -25.64 -12.11
C PRO A 52 -7.21 -26.55 -11.82
N LEU A 53 -7.52 -26.72 -10.54
CA LEU A 53 -8.62 -27.58 -10.08
C LEU A 53 -10.01 -27.05 -10.45
N PHE A 54 -10.17 -25.73 -10.45
CA PHE A 54 -11.48 -25.07 -10.57
C PHE A 54 -11.57 -24.10 -11.75
N ASP A 55 -10.45 -23.47 -12.11
CA ASP A 55 -10.38 -22.52 -13.20
C ASP A 55 -9.75 -23.13 -14.46
N LYS A 56 -9.96 -22.47 -15.60
CA LYS A 56 -9.27 -22.84 -16.85
C LYS A 56 -7.77 -22.55 -16.80
N LYS A 57 -7.36 -21.51 -16.05
CA LYS A 57 -5.96 -21.05 -15.93
C LYS A 57 -5.67 -20.59 -14.50
N TYR A 58 -4.39 -20.62 -14.11
CA TYR A 58 -3.93 -19.92 -12.91
C TYR A 58 -3.80 -18.43 -13.18
N LEU A 59 -4.21 -17.59 -12.24
CA LEU A 59 -3.92 -16.15 -12.28
C LEU A 59 -2.55 -15.90 -11.65
N PHE A 60 -1.58 -15.47 -12.45
CA PHE A 60 -0.25 -15.10 -11.95
C PHE A 60 -0.13 -13.58 -11.86
N ILE A 61 0.08 -13.05 -10.67
CA ILE A 61 0.29 -11.62 -10.43
C ILE A 61 1.78 -11.38 -10.18
N ILE A 62 2.39 -10.52 -11.00
CA ILE A 62 3.83 -10.25 -11.03
C ILE A 62 4.03 -8.74 -10.89
N GLU A 63 4.82 -8.30 -9.91
CA GLU A 63 5.06 -6.87 -9.67
C GLU A 63 6.52 -6.44 -9.95
N ASP A 64 7.44 -7.39 -10.06
CA ASP A 64 8.88 -7.13 -10.24
C ASP A 64 9.32 -7.47 -11.68
N TYR A 65 9.91 -6.48 -12.35
CA TYR A 65 10.42 -6.63 -13.71
C TYR A 65 11.52 -7.68 -13.82
N TYR A 66 12.48 -7.74 -12.90
CA TYR A 66 13.61 -8.66 -12.99
C TYR A 66 13.19 -10.10 -12.75
N ILE A 67 12.22 -10.30 -11.86
CA ILE A 67 11.59 -11.63 -11.70
C ILE A 67 10.93 -12.01 -13.02
N PHE A 68 10.12 -11.11 -13.61
CA PHE A 68 9.46 -11.35 -14.88
C PHE A 68 10.44 -11.69 -16.02
N GLU A 69 11.52 -10.93 -16.14
CA GLU A 69 12.58 -11.11 -17.14
C GLU A 69 13.25 -12.49 -17.05
N GLN A 70 13.36 -13.06 -15.86
CA GLN A 70 13.94 -14.39 -15.67
C GLN A 70 12.96 -15.52 -16.04
N ILE A 71 11.65 -15.26 -16.02
CA ILE A 71 10.63 -16.32 -16.14
C ILE A 71 9.81 -16.30 -17.41
N TYR A 72 9.75 -15.18 -18.14
CA TYR A 72 8.77 -14.99 -19.21
C TYR A 72 8.84 -16.08 -20.29
N LYS A 73 10.04 -16.60 -20.60
CA LYS A 73 10.24 -17.68 -21.59
C LYS A 73 9.63 -19.02 -21.16
N SER A 74 9.45 -19.22 -19.86
CA SER A 74 8.91 -20.44 -19.28
C SER A 74 7.41 -20.36 -19.00
N LEU A 75 6.77 -19.22 -19.27
CA LEU A 75 5.33 -19.05 -19.08
C LEU A 75 4.55 -19.89 -20.11
N ASN A 76 3.75 -20.84 -19.62
CA ASN A 76 2.79 -21.53 -20.45
C ASN A 76 1.45 -20.77 -20.45
N LEU A 77 1.26 -19.87 -21.42
CA LEU A 77 0.06 -19.03 -21.53
C LEU A 77 -1.25 -19.80 -21.73
N LYS A 78 -1.19 -21.10 -22.03
CA LYS A 78 -2.38 -21.97 -22.07
C LYS A 78 -2.85 -22.37 -20.66
N LEU A 79 -1.91 -22.50 -19.72
CA LEU A 79 -2.17 -22.88 -18.32
C LEU A 79 -2.27 -21.66 -17.40
N ILE A 80 -1.65 -20.55 -17.78
CA ILE A 80 -1.44 -19.37 -16.93
C ILE A 80 -2.02 -18.15 -17.62
N PHE A 81 -2.73 -17.33 -16.86
CA PHE A 81 -3.10 -15.97 -17.20
C PHE A 81 -2.20 -15.00 -16.41
N PRO A 82 -1.07 -14.55 -17.00
CA PRO A 82 -0.15 -13.67 -16.31
C PRO A 82 -0.59 -12.20 -16.39
N VAL A 83 -0.55 -11.56 -15.23
CA VAL A 83 -0.81 -10.15 -15.02
C VAL A 83 0.47 -9.51 -14.48
N PHE A 84 1.03 -8.57 -15.24
CA PHE A 84 2.13 -7.74 -14.77
C PHE A 84 1.58 -6.40 -14.26
N LEU A 85 1.80 -6.11 -12.99
CA LEU A 85 1.46 -4.84 -12.36
C LEU A 85 2.58 -3.83 -12.59
N LEU A 86 2.34 -2.91 -13.50
CA LEU A 86 3.30 -1.89 -13.87
C LEU A 86 3.29 -0.74 -12.84
N ARG A 87 4.18 -0.83 -11.85
CA ARG A 87 4.33 0.17 -10.77
C ARG A 87 5.15 1.40 -11.19
N ARG A 88 6.11 1.22 -12.11
CA ARG A 88 7.04 2.28 -12.54
C ARG A 88 6.96 2.49 -14.05
N ASN A 89 6.96 3.76 -14.46
CA ASN A 89 6.97 4.11 -15.88
C ASN A 89 8.25 3.64 -16.61
N SER A 90 9.38 3.54 -15.90
CA SER A 90 10.65 3.02 -16.45
C SER A 90 10.51 1.59 -16.96
N ASP A 91 9.73 0.78 -16.23
CA ASP A 91 9.62 -0.65 -16.47
C ASP A 91 8.74 -0.91 -17.69
N GLU A 92 7.94 0.07 -18.13
CA GLU A 92 7.04 -0.07 -19.28
C GLU A 92 7.82 -0.27 -20.58
N LEU A 93 8.87 0.54 -20.77
CA LEU A 93 9.71 0.49 -21.97
C LEU A 93 10.50 -0.82 -22.01
N LEU A 94 11.04 -1.24 -20.87
CA LEU A 94 11.78 -2.50 -20.72
C LEU A 94 10.87 -3.71 -20.98
N LEU A 95 9.66 -3.70 -20.41
CA LEU A 95 8.70 -4.78 -20.58
C LEU A 95 8.22 -4.89 -22.03
N LYS A 96 7.92 -3.75 -22.68
CA LYS A 96 7.55 -3.72 -24.10
C LYS A 96 8.67 -4.27 -24.98
N SER A 97 9.92 -3.81 -24.79
CA SER A 97 11.04 -4.28 -25.61
C SER A 97 11.28 -5.78 -25.43
N LEU A 98 11.22 -6.28 -24.19
CA LEU A 98 11.35 -7.70 -23.87
C LEU A 98 10.28 -8.56 -24.56
N LEU A 99 9.01 -8.16 -24.43
CA LEU A 99 7.89 -8.91 -25.01
C LEU A 99 7.88 -8.87 -26.54
N HIS A 100 8.25 -7.73 -27.14
CA HIS A 100 8.43 -7.61 -28.59
C HIS A 100 9.56 -8.49 -29.09
N ALA A 101 10.73 -8.48 -28.44
CA ALA A 101 11.86 -9.33 -28.81
C ALA A 101 11.52 -10.83 -28.71
N ALA A 102 10.67 -11.19 -27.75
CA ALA A 102 10.23 -12.56 -27.52
C ALA A 102 9.01 -13.00 -28.36
N ASN A 103 8.43 -12.10 -29.16
CA ASN A 103 7.16 -12.31 -29.88
C ASN A 103 6.01 -12.79 -28.97
N ILE A 104 5.95 -12.28 -27.74
CA ILE A 104 4.90 -12.63 -26.78
C ILE A 104 3.75 -11.62 -26.91
N PRO A 105 2.50 -12.08 -27.17
CA PRO A 105 1.35 -11.19 -27.23
C PRO A 105 1.04 -10.61 -25.85
N TYR A 106 0.73 -9.30 -25.81
CA TYR A 106 0.39 -8.60 -24.58
C TYR A 106 -0.69 -7.54 -24.82
N TYR A 107 -1.40 -7.17 -23.76
CA TYR A 107 -2.37 -6.08 -23.75
C TYR A 107 -2.09 -5.15 -22.58
N ILE A 108 -2.12 -3.83 -22.82
CA ILE A 108 -1.92 -2.83 -21.77
C ILE A 108 -3.28 -2.24 -21.39
N TYR A 109 -3.68 -2.47 -20.15
CA TYR A 109 -4.82 -1.79 -19.54
C TYR A 109 -4.30 -0.60 -18.74
N ASN A 110 -4.66 0.61 -19.18
CA ASN A 110 -4.32 1.84 -18.47
C ASN A 110 -5.48 2.23 -17.56
N ASN A 111 -5.24 2.25 -16.25
CA ASN A 111 -6.19 2.68 -15.23
C ASN A 111 -5.70 4.03 -14.63
N PRO A 112 -5.95 5.16 -15.32
CA PRO A 112 -5.46 6.44 -14.87
C PRO A 112 -6.18 6.88 -13.60
N PHE A 113 -5.42 7.39 -12.64
CA PHE A 113 -5.99 8.04 -11.46
C PHE A 113 -6.31 9.50 -11.78
N THR A 114 -7.59 9.84 -11.82
CA THR A 114 -8.06 11.16 -12.23
C THR A 114 -8.12 12.15 -11.07
N ARG A 115 -8.43 13.41 -11.38
CA ARG A 115 -8.64 14.42 -10.33
C ARG A 115 -9.93 14.14 -9.57
N GLU A 116 -10.95 13.66 -10.25
CA GLU A 116 -12.23 13.27 -9.69
C GLU A 116 -12.04 12.11 -8.69
N ASP A 117 -11.25 11.10 -9.05
CA ASP A 117 -10.87 10.01 -8.13
C ASP A 117 -10.12 10.55 -6.90
N ALA A 118 -9.22 11.52 -7.09
CA ALA A 118 -8.47 12.13 -6.00
C ALA A 118 -9.35 12.89 -5.01
N VAL A 119 -10.33 13.64 -5.52
CA VAL A 119 -11.32 14.36 -4.70
C VAL A 119 -12.19 13.36 -3.95
N HIS A 120 -12.74 12.37 -4.65
CA HIS A 120 -13.55 11.33 -4.05
C HIS A 120 -12.79 10.58 -2.94
N LEU A 121 -11.56 10.16 -3.21
CA LEU A 121 -10.71 9.48 -2.23
C LEU A 121 -10.48 10.34 -0.98
N LEU A 122 -10.22 11.64 -1.15
CA LEU A 122 -10.03 12.56 -0.02
C LEU A 122 -11.31 12.68 0.82
N LEU A 123 -12.46 12.90 0.18
CA LEU A 123 -13.74 13.06 0.86
C LEU A 123 -14.15 11.80 1.62
N CYS A 124 -14.01 10.61 1.02
CA CYS A 124 -14.29 9.34 1.68
C CYS A 124 -13.31 9.01 2.82
N SER A 125 -12.15 9.65 2.86
CA SER A 125 -11.12 9.45 3.90
C SER A 125 -11.19 10.48 5.02
N ALA A 126 -11.92 11.57 4.81
CA ALA A 126 -12.05 12.64 5.79
C ALA A 126 -13.00 12.24 6.92
N SER A 127 -12.63 12.58 8.16
CA SER A 127 -13.51 12.40 9.31
C SER A 127 -14.52 13.54 9.51
N THR A 128 -14.69 14.40 8.51
CA THR A 128 -15.52 15.60 8.57
C THR A 128 -16.12 15.90 7.19
N GLU A 129 -17.34 16.41 7.19
CA GLU A 129 -18.04 16.87 5.98
C GLU A 129 -17.69 18.33 5.61
N ASP A 130 -16.98 19.07 6.48
CA ASP A 130 -16.73 20.50 6.34
C ASP A 130 -15.58 20.85 5.38
N ILE A 131 -15.20 19.95 4.48
CA ILE A 131 -14.11 20.19 3.53
C ILE A 131 -14.66 20.87 2.28
N ASN A 132 -14.45 22.18 2.19
CA ASN A 132 -14.78 22.96 0.99
C ASN A 132 -13.76 22.82 -0.15
N ASP A 133 -14.14 23.29 -1.34
CA ASP A 133 -13.33 23.21 -2.56
C ASP A 133 -11.94 23.85 -2.44
N ASP A 134 -11.80 24.91 -1.64
CA ASP A 134 -10.53 25.60 -1.46
C ASP A 134 -9.55 24.75 -0.64
N LEU A 135 -10.03 24.10 0.41
CA LEU A 135 -9.24 23.13 1.17
C LEU A 135 -8.85 21.94 0.31
N ILE A 136 -9.79 21.40 -0.50
CA ILE A 136 -9.50 20.30 -1.44
C ILE A 136 -8.38 20.70 -2.41
N LYS A 137 -8.52 21.85 -3.07
CA LYS A 137 -7.48 22.38 -3.99
C LYS A 137 -6.14 22.52 -3.28
N LYS A 138 -6.13 23.04 -2.06
CA LYS A 138 -4.90 23.25 -1.28
C LYS A 138 -4.26 21.91 -0.90
N ILE A 139 -5.02 20.92 -0.49
CA ILE A 139 -4.52 19.57 -0.17
C ILE A 139 -3.94 18.92 -1.43
N LEU A 140 -4.68 18.92 -2.54
CA LEU A 140 -4.24 18.34 -3.81
C LEU A 140 -3.00 19.05 -4.39
N SER A 141 -2.81 20.35 -4.11
CA SER A 141 -1.58 21.06 -4.48
C SER A 141 -0.34 20.52 -3.76
N LYS A 142 -0.51 19.96 -2.55
CA LYS A 142 0.55 19.35 -1.74
C LYS A 142 0.74 17.88 -2.08
N THR A 143 -0.34 17.12 -2.23
CA THR A 143 -0.27 15.66 -2.45
C THR A 143 -0.05 15.28 -3.91
N GLY A 144 -0.50 16.13 -4.85
CA GLY A 144 -0.63 15.76 -6.26
C GLY A 144 -1.67 14.66 -6.46
N LEU A 145 -1.63 14.00 -7.61
CA LEU A 145 -2.49 12.87 -7.96
C LEU A 145 -1.87 11.54 -7.53
N SER A 146 -1.53 11.41 -6.24
CA SER A 146 -1.00 10.18 -5.66
C SER A 146 -1.97 9.66 -4.59
N PRO A 147 -2.63 8.50 -4.80
CA PRO A 147 -3.59 7.95 -3.85
C PRO A 147 -3.00 7.78 -2.45
N ARG A 148 -1.79 7.20 -2.37
CA ARG A 148 -1.03 7.05 -1.13
C ARG A 148 -0.84 8.39 -0.39
N ARG A 149 -0.39 9.42 -1.10
CA ARG A 149 -0.17 10.75 -0.50
C ARG A 149 -1.47 11.39 -0.03
N ILE A 150 -2.57 11.20 -0.75
CA ILE A 150 -3.89 11.70 -0.36
C ILE A 150 -4.34 11.02 0.93
N LEU A 151 -4.21 9.70 1.03
CA LEU A 151 -4.55 8.93 2.23
C LEU A 151 -3.69 9.35 3.43
N GLU A 152 -2.37 9.42 3.25
CA GLU A 152 -1.45 9.89 4.30
C GLU A 152 -1.76 11.34 4.75
N ALA A 153 -2.12 12.23 3.82
CA ALA A 153 -2.55 13.58 4.15
C ALA A 153 -3.87 13.61 4.94
N ALA A 154 -4.85 12.79 4.54
CA ALA A 154 -6.11 12.65 5.27
C ALA A 154 -5.87 12.11 6.70
N MET A 155 -4.94 11.16 6.89
CA MET A 155 -4.57 10.70 8.23
C MET A 155 -4.06 11.83 9.11
N ILE A 156 -3.13 12.64 8.59
CA ILE A 156 -2.55 13.77 9.33
C ILE A 156 -3.65 14.77 9.67
N LEU A 157 -4.49 15.14 8.70
CA LEU A 157 -5.53 16.15 8.86
C LEU A 157 -6.71 15.67 9.72
N ASN A 158 -6.99 14.36 9.78
CA ASN A 158 -7.95 13.81 10.74
C ASN A 158 -7.44 13.97 12.19
N SER A 159 -6.12 13.95 12.42
CA SER A 159 -5.53 14.17 13.75
C SER A 159 -5.41 15.66 14.12
N VAL A 160 -5.09 16.55 13.18
CA VAL A 160 -4.85 17.98 13.48
C VAL A 160 -5.99 18.92 13.10
N GLY A 161 -6.93 18.47 12.28
CA GLY A 161 -8.05 19.25 11.74
C GLY A 161 -7.79 19.83 10.33
N TYR A 162 -8.86 19.90 9.53
CA TYR A 162 -8.85 20.42 8.15
C TYR A 162 -8.92 21.94 8.12
N THR A 163 -7.79 22.61 8.32
CA THR A 163 -7.69 24.07 8.19
C THR A 163 -6.58 24.46 7.23
N ALA A 164 -6.71 25.63 6.60
CA ALA A 164 -5.67 26.17 5.73
C ALA A 164 -4.31 26.30 6.44
N ALA A 165 -4.31 26.63 7.73
CA ALA A 165 -3.10 26.73 8.55
C ALA A 165 -2.46 25.35 8.77
N ASN A 166 -3.24 24.34 9.13
CA ASN A 166 -2.76 22.98 9.34
C ASN A 166 -2.22 22.34 8.05
N ILE A 167 -2.89 22.57 6.92
CA ILE A 167 -2.40 22.11 5.61
C ILE A 167 -1.03 22.71 5.32
N SER A 168 -0.85 24.02 5.51
CA SER A 168 0.44 24.67 5.27
C SER A 168 1.54 24.18 6.23
N LYS A 169 1.18 23.93 7.49
CA LYS A 169 2.10 23.53 8.55
C LYS A 169 2.55 22.07 8.40
N HIS A 170 1.59 21.16 8.22
CA HIS A 170 1.83 19.71 8.30
C HIS A 170 1.97 19.01 6.94
N LEU A 171 1.50 19.62 5.84
CA LEU A 171 1.63 19.05 4.50
C LEU A 171 2.64 19.82 3.64
N ASP A 172 3.78 19.17 3.39
CA ASP A 172 4.80 19.64 2.45
C ASP A 172 4.72 18.89 1.11
N LYS A 173 4.87 19.62 0.00
CA LYS A 173 4.73 19.06 -1.35
C LYS A 173 5.81 18.01 -1.66
N ASN A 174 6.95 18.09 -1.01
CA ASN A 174 8.09 17.23 -1.24
C ASN A 174 8.17 16.07 -0.26
N VAL A 175 7.91 16.31 1.04
CA VAL A 175 7.82 15.22 2.03
C VAL A 175 6.98 15.61 3.26
N PHE A 176 5.87 14.93 3.51
CA PHE A 176 5.17 14.96 4.80
C PHE A 176 5.22 13.60 5.49
N VAL A 177 5.01 13.61 6.81
CA VAL A 177 5.26 12.50 7.72
C VAL A 177 3.97 12.17 8.47
N SER A 178 3.49 10.95 8.28
CA SER A 178 2.36 10.37 9.01
C SER A 178 2.85 9.63 10.26
N ASN A 179 1.92 9.26 11.15
CA ASN A 179 2.26 8.43 12.32
C ASN A 179 2.78 7.04 11.92
N MET A 180 2.31 6.48 10.80
CA MET A 180 2.80 5.22 10.26
C MET A 180 4.28 5.33 9.89
N ASP A 181 4.67 6.43 9.24
CA ASP A 181 6.07 6.65 8.84
C ASP A 181 7.01 6.75 10.06
N ILE A 182 6.52 7.33 11.16
CA ILE A 182 7.30 7.41 12.41
C ILE A 182 7.40 6.03 13.06
N LEU A 183 6.31 5.25 13.07
CA LEU A 183 6.34 3.87 13.55
C LEU A 183 7.29 3.00 12.72
N ASP A 184 7.32 3.17 11.40
CA ASP A 184 8.25 2.48 10.51
C ASP A 184 9.70 2.73 10.88
N VAL A 185 10.06 3.96 11.24
CA VAL A 185 11.41 4.28 11.74
C VAL A 185 11.68 3.55 13.04
N VAL A 186 10.80 3.70 14.04
CA VAL A 186 11.00 3.10 15.37
C VAL A 186 11.08 1.57 15.28
N LEU A 187 10.27 0.97 14.42
CA LEU A 187 10.25 -0.48 14.19
C LEU A 187 11.34 -0.97 13.24
N HIS A 188 12.14 -0.08 12.66
CA HIS A 188 13.16 -0.42 11.67
C HIS A 188 12.55 -1.21 10.50
N TYR A 189 11.54 -0.62 9.85
CA TYR A 189 10.85 -1.23 8.73
C TYR A 189 11.77 -1.32 7.51
N PRO A 190 12.03 -2.54 7.00
CA PRO A 190 13.13 -2.77 6.05
C PRO A 190 12.91 -2.15 4.67
N LYS A 191 11.66 -1.89 4.26
CA LYS A 191 11.35 -1.30 2.96
C LYS A 191 11.35 0.24 2.97
N MET A 192 11.73 0.86 4.09
CA MET A 192 11.76 2.31 4.20
C MET A 192 12.92 2.92 3.40
N SER A 193 12.61 3.89 2.53
CA SER A 193 13.65 4.60 1.78
C SER A 193 14.48 5.55 2.66
N LYS A 194 15.77 5.71 2.35
CA LYS A 194 16.67 6.65 3.03
C LYS A 194 16.10 8.08 3.08
N ARG A 195 15.51 8.54 1.97
CA ARG A 195 14.89 9.88 1.89
C ARG A 195 13.73 10.04 2.87
N LYS A 196 12.85 9.03 2.95
CA LYS A 196 11.70 9.07 3.86
C LYS A 196 12.17 9.03 5.32
N TYR A 197 13.14 8.17 5.64
CA TYR A 197 13.76 8.11 6.97
C TYR A 197 14.32 9.48 7.41
N THR A 198 15.13 10.14 6.58
CA THR A 198 15.66 11.49 6.88
C THR A 198 14.54 12.52 7.10
N SER A 199 13.44 12.40 6.35
CA SER A 199 12.31 13.32 6.47
C SER A 199 11.54 13.13 7.77
N VAL A 200 11.43 11.89 8.26
CA VAL A 200 10.86 11.58 9.57
C VAL A 200 11.70 12.18 10.69
N LEU A 201 13.03 12.02 10.63
CA LEU A 201 13.93 12.63 11.61
C LEU A 201 13.78 14.16 11.65
N ASN A 202 13.81 14.81 10.48
CA ASN A 202 13.65 16.25 10.37
C ASN A 202 12.28 16.72 10.90
N TYR A 203 11.22 15.96 10.62
CA TYR A 203 9.89 16.25 11.14
C TYR A 203 9.88 16.21 12.67
N ILE A 204 10.39 15.13 13.27
CA ILE A 204 10.42 14.97 14.73
C ILE A 204 11.22 16.10 15.39
N MET A 205 12.34 16.50 14.80
CA MET A 205 13.17 17.62 15.28
C MET A 205 12.46 18.97 15.15
N THR A 206 11.78 19.22 14.03
CA THR A 206 11.01 20.45 13.79
C THR A 206 9.87 20.59 14.79
N TYR A 207 9.21 19.48 15.11
CA TYR A 207 8.05 19.42 16.00
C TYR A 207 8.41 19.02 17.43
N ARG A 208 9.66 19.21 17.87
CA ARG A 208 10.14 18.84 19.21
C ARG A 208 9.26 19.37 20.35
N ASN A 209 8.78 20.61 20.22
CA ASN A 209 7.95 21.27 21.25
C ASN A 209 6.55 20.66 21.34
N SER A 210 6.10 19.96 20.29
CA SER A 210 4.82 19.25 20.23
C SER A 210 4.97 17.75 20.45
N TYR A 211 6.16 17.27 20.83
CA TYR A 211 6.41 15.83 21.00
C TYR A 211 5.48 15.22 22.04
N LEU A 212 5.45 15.77 23.26
CA LEU A 212 4.64 15.20 24.35
C LEU A 212 3.14 15.42 24.15
N SER A 213 2.74 16.61 23.68
CA SER A 213 1.33 16.99 23.57
C SER A 213 0.63 16.37 22.35
N TYR A 214 1.38 16.05 21.29
CA TYR A 214 0.83 15.58 20.03
C TYR A 214 1.49 14.27 19.55
N ILE A 215 2.77 14.30 19.18
CA ILE A 215 3.42 13.17 18.48
C ILE A 215 3.32 11.88 19.31
N LYS A 216 3.75 11.93 20.57
CA LYS A 216 3.73 10.77 21.48
C LYS A 216 2.31 10.22 21.68
N LYS A 217 1.32 11.10 21.84
CA LYS A 217 -0.08 10.70 22.05
C LYS A 217 -0.64 9.99 20.83
N GLU A 218 -0.40 10.53 19.64
CA GLU A 218 -0.90 9.96 18.39
C GLU A 218 -0.17 8.66 18.02
N LEU A 219 1.14 8.57 18.28
CA LEU A 219 1.90 7.32 18.11
C LEU A 219 1.41 6.21 19.03
N LEU A 220 1.07 6.52 20.28
CA LEU A 220 0.52 5.53 21.21
C LEU A 220 -0.84 5.00 20.74
N LYS A 221 -1.70 5.86 20.21
CA LYS A 221 -2.97 5.42 19.62
C LYS A 221 -2.74 4.51 18.39
N GLU A 222 -1.80 4.88 17.54
CA GLU A 222 -1.50 4.12 16.32
C GLU A 222 -0.92 2.74 16.66
N ILE A 223 0.03 2.65 17.60
CA ILE A 223 0.58 1.34 18.00
C ILE A 223 -0.43 0.47 18.75
N ASP A 224 -1.37 1.07 19.49
CA ASP A 224 -2.47 0.35 20.13
C ASP A 224 -3.40 -0.31 19.11
N LEU A 225 -3.69 0.38 18.01
CA LEU A 225 -4.43 -0.19 16.89
C LEU A 225 -3.70 -1.41 16.32
N TYR A 226 -2.39 -1.31 16.09
CA TYR A 226 -1.59 -2.41 15.52
C TYR A 226 -1.59 -3.63 16.43
N ILE A 227 -1.39 -3.42 17.74
CA ILE A 227 -1.40 -4.50 18.74
C ILE A 227 -2.78 -5.17 18.81
N THR A 228 -3.85 -4.40 18.74
CA THR A 228 -5.23 -4.92 18.74
C THR A 228 -5.45 -5.83 17.54
N VAL A 229 -5.15 -5.34 16.33
CA VAL A 229 -5.31 -6.13 15.09
C VAL A 229 -4.45 -7.39 15.10
N TYR A 230 -3.19 -7.31 15.54
CA TYR A 230 -2.33 -8.49 15.70
C TYR A 230 -2.95 -9.51 16.66
N SER A 231 -3.49 -9.04 17.79
CA SER A 231 -4.11 -9.91 18.78
C SER A 231 -5.33 -10.63 18.19
N ASP A 232 -6.20 -9.90 17.49
CA ASP A 232 -7.41 -10.46 16.89
C ASP A 232 -7.09 -11.54 15.84
N ILE A 233 -6.04 -11.34 15.06
CA ILE A 233 -5.56 -12.34 14.08
C ILE A 233 -4.96 -13.56 14.78
N LEU A 234 -4.03 -13.34 15.73
CA LEU A 234 -3.34 -14.43 16.42
C LEU A 234 -4.26 -15.28 17.30
N THR A 235 -5.33 -14.69 17.82
CA THR A 235 -6.35 -15.39 18.63
C THR A 235 -7.46 -16.01 17.80
N GLY A 236 -7.45 -15.82 16.47
CA GLY A 236 -8.44 -16.38 15.55
C GLY A 236 -9.81 -15.69 15.58
N VAL A 237 -9.92 -14.52 16.21
CA VAL A 237 -11.12 -13.66 16.16
C VAL A 237 -11.40 -13.21 14.73
N VAL A 238 -10.33 -12.94 13.98
CA VAL A 238 -10.40 -12.66 12.54
C VAL A 238 -9.57 -13.70 11.82
N SER A 239 -10.21 -14.56 11.02
CA SER A 239 -9.51 -15.51 10.15
C SER A 239 -8.74 -14.78 9.05
N GLU A 240 -7.68 -15.36 8.49
CA GLU A 240 -6.93 -14.75 7.37
C GLU A 240 -7.83 -14.34 6.18
N LYS A 241 -8.89 -15.13 5.90
CA LYS A 241 -9.92 -14.80 4.90
C LYS A 241 -10.91 -13.73 5.40
N GLY A 242 -11.16 -13.68 6.71
CA GLY A 242 -11.97 -12.64 7.35
C GLY A 242 -11.30 -11.27 7.38
N VAL A 243 -9.97 -11.22 7.44
CA VAL A 243 -9.20 -9.96 7.40
C VAL A 243 -9.44 -9.22 6.09
N THR A 244 -9.53 -9.93 4.97
CA THR A 244 -9.78 -9.32 3.67
C THR A 244 -11.19 -8.74 3.56
N ASN A 245 -12.20 -9.40 4.13
CA ASN A 245 -13.57 -8.88 4.21
C ASN A 245 -13.66 -7.70 5.19
N TYR A 246 -12.99 -7.79 6.34
CA TYR A 246 -12.90 -6.72 7.33
C TYR A 246 -12.21 -5.46 6.76
N ILE A 247 -11.30 -5.60 5.81
CA ILE A 247 -10.66 -4.48 5.11
C ILE A 247 -11.52 -3.92 3.98
N ALA A 248 -12.29 -4.77 3.30
CA ALA A 248 -13.12 -4.40 2.15
C ALA A 248 -14.37 -3.59 2.54
N GLU A 249 -14.91 -3.79 3.74
CA GLU A 249 -16.14 -3.13 4.21
C GLU A 249 -15.91 -1.75 4.85
N VAL A 250 -14.66 -1.28 4.94
CA VAL A 250 -14.30 -0.07 5.71
C VAL A 250 -13.80 1.04 4.79
N SER A 251 -13.82 2.30 5.28
CA SER A 251 -13.31 3.46 4.55
C SER A 251 -11.91 3.21 3.96
N SER A 252 -11.61 3.81 2.80
CA SER A 252 -10.33 3.64 2.11
C SER A 252 -9.11 3.96 3.00
N LEU A 253 -9.27 4.90 3.95
CA LEU A 253 -8.27 5.25 4.95
C LEU A 253 -8.00 4.10 5.92
N THR A 254 -9.06 3.49 6.44
CA THR A 254 -8.93 2.37 7.38
C THR A 254 -8.35 1.17 6.67
N SER A 255 -8.82 0.85 5.46
CA SER A 255 -8.25 -0.23 4.65
C SER A 255 -6.76 -0.02 4.40
N TYR A 256 -6.33 1.21 4.12
CA TYR A 256 -4.91 1.55 3.94
C TYR A 256 -4.07 1.26 5.20
N LYS A 257 -4.56 1.68 6.38
CA LYS A 257 -3.88 1.39 7.66
C LYS A 257 -3.78 -0.12 7.91
N TYR A 258 -4.88 -0.84 7.76
CA TYR A 258 -4.92 -2.29 8.00
C TYR A 258 -3.99 -3.05 7.07
N MET A 259 -3.94 -2.71 5.78
CA MET A 259 -3.02 -3.36 4.83
C MET A 259 -1.55 -3.21 5.26
N HIS A 260 -1.18 -2.04 5.78
CA HIS A 260 0.17 -1.83 6.29
C HIS A 260 0.42 -2.56 7.62
N ILE A 261 -0.58 -2.66 8.51
CA ILE A 261 -0.49 -3.46 9.73
C ILE A 261 -0.22 -4.93 9.40
N LEU A 262 -0.92 -5.48 8.41
CA LEU A 262 -0.71 -6.86 7.96
C LEU A 262 0.67 -7.07 7.37
N GLU A 263 1.14 -6.13 6.57
CA GLU A 263 2.50 -6.20 6.03
C GLU A 263 3.56 -6.19 7.14
N LEU A 264 3.34 -5.41 8.20
CA LEU A 264 4.20 -5.43 9.36
C LEU A 264 4.09 -6.73 10.17
N LEU A 265 2.92 -7.39 10.19
CA LEU A 265 2.71 -8.66 10.90
C LEU A 265 3.64 -9.76 10.39
N GLU A 266 3.89 -9.77 9.09
CA GLU A 266 4.84 -10.70 8.45
C GLU A 266 6.30 -10.44 8.86
N LEU A 267 6.61 -9.23 9.33
CA LEU A 267 7.99 -8.75 9.53
C LEU A 267 8.37 -8.56 11.01
N LYS A 268 7.40 -8.30 11.87
CA LYS A 268 7.60 -7.91 13.27
C LYS A 268 6.62 -8.65 14.17
N SER A 269 7.10 -9.10 15.33
CA SER A 269 6.25 -9.81 16.28
C SER A 269 5.41 -8.87 17.15
N ILE A 270 4.28 -9.36 17.67
CA ILE A 270 3.46 -8.59 18.62
C ILE A 270 4.25 -8.14 19.85
N ASN A 271 5.24 -8.93 20.30
CA ASN A 271 6.08 -8.60 21.43
C ASN A 271 6.99 -7.40 21.13
N GLN A 272 7.51 -7.28 19.91
CA GLN A 272 8.25 -6.10 19.48
C GLN A 272 7.38 -4.85 19.53
N LEU A 273 6.12 -4.93 19.07
CA LEU A 273 5.17 -3.81 19.18
C LEU A 273 4.90 -3.41 20.64
N LYS A 274 4.71 -4.38 21.54
CA LYS A 274 4.51 -4.13 22.98
C LYS A 274 5.72 -3.45 23.62
N VAL A 275 6.95 -3.87 23.26
CA VAL A 275 8.19 -3.24 23.73
C VAL A 275 8.28 -1.80 23.23
N VAL A 276 8.03 -1.56 21.94
CA VAL A 276 8.04 -0.22 21.37
C VAL A 276 6.97 0.68 22.01
N LYS A 277 5.76 0.16 22.24
CA LYS A 277 4.70 0.88 22.97
C LYS A 277 5.17 1.30 24.36
N HIS A 278 5.80 0.38 25.10
CA HIS A 278 6.32 0.68 26.42
C HIS A 278 7.41 1.75 26.37
N PHE A 279 8.34 1.63 25.42
CA PHE A 279 9.38 2.63 25.18
C PHE A 279 8.79 4.01 24.87
N ILE A 280 7.88 4.13 23.89
CA ILE A 280 7.23 5.40 23.53
C ILE A 280 6.53 6.01 24.75
N LYS A 281 5.83 5.18 25.54
CA LYS A 281 5.11 5.62 26.73
C LYS A 281 6.03 6.23 27.78
N GLN A 282 7.24 5.69 27.97
CA GLN A 282 8.18 6.15 28.99
C GLN A 282 9.17 7.20 28.48
N SER A 283 9.46 7.25 27.18
CA SER A 283 10.50 8.09 26.64
C SER A 283 10.15 9.58 26.71
N ASN A 284 11.15 10.39 27.06
CA ASN A 284 11.18 11.82 26.76
C ASN A 284 11.67 12.04 25.30
N PHE A 285 11.65 13.29 24.84
CA PHE A 285 12.03 13.62 23.46
C PHE A 285 13.46 13.16 23.11
N LEU A 286 14.43 13.41 24.00
CA LEU A 286 15.84 13.07 23.75
C LEU A 286 16.04 11.56 23.68
N GLN A 287 15.42 10.81 24.60
CA GLN A 287 15.44 9.35 24.58
C GLN A 287 14.80 8.81 23.31
N PHE A 288 13.67 9.37 22.89
CA PHE A 288 12.98 8.97 21.67
C PHE A 288 13.86 9.18 20.43
N VAL A 289 14.47 10.35 20.27
CA VAL A 289 15.33 10.63 19.12
C VAL A 289 16.61 9.80 19.13
N SER A 290 17.12 9.41 20.30
CA SER A 290 18.36 8.63 20.41
C SER A 290 18.28 7.20 19.86
N VAL A 291 17.07 6.67 19.63
CA VAL A 291 16.84 5.32 19.09
C VAL A 291 16.30 5.32 17.66
N LEU A 292 16.11 6.51 17.06
CA LEU A 292 15.72 6.65 15.66
C LEU A 292 16.96 6.59 14.78
#